data_AF-A0A935ELG2-F1
#
_entry.id   AF-A0A935ELG2-F1
#
_cell.length_a   1.000
_cell.length_b   1.000
_cell.length_c   1.000
_cell.angle_alpha   90.00
_cell.angle_beta   90.00
_cell.angle_gamma   90.00
#
_symmetry.space_group_name_H-M   'P 1'
#
loop_
_entity.id
_entity.type
_entity.pdbx_description
1 polymer ?
#
loop_
_entity_poly.entity_id
_entity_poly.type
_entity_poly.pdbx_seq_one_letter_code
_entity_poly.pdbx_strand_id
1 'polypeptide(L)' 'MDILYLLIPISLALVAVIALAFLWAVRSGQFDDMEGPAHRILMDDDSFNPEQDAQSVKTNINAGPDVKAK' A
#
# COMPACT_ATOMS: atom_id res chain seq x y z
N MET A 1 -41.49 -7.64 26.15
CA MET A 1 -40.38 -6.67 26.38
C MET A 1 -39.05 -7.38 26.25
N ASP A 2 -38.97 -8.33 25.31
CA ASP A 2 -38.00 -9.42 25.37
C ASP A 2 -36.79 -9.14 24.46
N ILE A 3 -37.02 -8.33 23.42
CA ILE A 3 -35.97 -7.90 22.50
C ILE A 3 -34.86 -7.09 23.19
N LEU A 4 -35.19 -6.36 24.26
CA LEU A 4 -34.22 -5.58 25.03
C LEU A 4 -33.14 -6.47 25.64
N TYR A 5 -33.51 -7.66 26.11
CA TYR A 5 -32.56 -8.64 26.66
C TYR A 5 -31.63 -9.23 25.60
N LEU A 6 -32.03 -9.24 24.33
CA LEU A 6 -31.18 -9.65 23.21
C LEU A 6 -30.31 -8.47 22.71
N LEU A 7 -30.87 -7.26 22.66
CA LEU A 7 -30.22 -6.10 22.08
C LEU A 7 -29.07 -5.56 22.95
N ILE A 8 -29.23 -5.57 24.27
CA ILE A 8 -28.20 -5.12 25.22
C ILE A 8 -26.88 -5.90 25.04
N PRO A 9 -26.85 -7.25 25.10
CA PRO A 9 -25.60 -7.99 24.96
C PRO A 9 -25.03 -7.90 23.53
N ILE A 10 -25.87 -7.86 22.49
CA ILE A 10 -25.41 -7.67 21.11
C ILE A 10 -24.72 -6.30 20.95
N SER A 11 -25.33 -5.24 21.47
CA SER A 11 -24.75 -3.90 21.46
C SER A 11 -23.41 -3.86 22.20
N LEU A 12 -23.34 -4.45 23.40
CA LEU A 12 -22.12 -4.49 24.20
C LEU A 12 -21.01 -5.28 23.48
N ALA A 13 -21.35 -6.41 22.87
CA ALA A 13 -20.41 -7.21 22.08
C ALA A 13 -19.89 -6.41 20.88
N LEU A 14 -20.75 -5.69 20.17
CA LEU A 14 -20.37 -4.87 19.03
C LEU A 14 -19.39 -3.76 19.43
N VAL A 15 -19.67 -3.06 20.55
CA VAL A 15 -18.76 -2.04 21.11
C VAL A 15 -17.44 -2.67 21.52
N ALA A 16 -17.45 -3.83 22.17
CA ALA A 16 -16.23 -4.54 22.57
C ALA A 16 -15.37 -4.94 21.35
N VAL A 17 -16.00 -5.46 20.29
CA VAL A 17 -15.29 -5.83 19.04
C VAL A 17 -14.65 -4.60 18.40
N ILE A 18 -15.38 -3.48 18.30
CA ILE A 18 -14.84 -2.24 17.75
C ILE A 18 -13.67 -1.73 18.59
N ALA A 19 -13.81 -1.74 19.92
CA ALA A 19 -12.74 -1.31 20.83
C ALA A 19 -11.49 -2.19 20.68
N LEU A 20 -11.64 -3.51 20.59
CA LEU A 20 -10.52 -4.43 20.38
C LEU A 20 -9.84 -4.22 19.02
N ALA A 21 -10.63 -4.05 17.95
CA ALA A 21 -10.10 -3.76 16.62
C ALA A 21 -9.35 -2.43 16.59
N PHE A 22 -9.88 -1.40 17.26
CA PHE A 22 -9.24 -0.09 17.38
C PHE A 22 -7.92 -0.18 18.17
N LEU A 23 -7.91 -0.86 19.32
CA LEU A 23 -6.70 -1.07 20.12
C LEU A 23 -5.63 -1.86 19.34
N TRP A 24 -6.05 -2.86 18.56
CA TRP A 24 -5.16 -3.62 17.70
C TRP A 24 -4.58 -2.74 16.59
N ALA A 25 -5.39 -1.91 15.93
CA ALA A 25 -4.93 -1.00 14.87
C ALA A 25 -3.93 0.03 15.39
N VAL A 26 -4.20 0.63 16.56
CA VAL A 26 -3.26 1.57 17.22
C VAL A 26 -1.95 0.87 17.55
N ARG A 27 -2.00 -0.35 18.11
CA ARG A 27 -0.79 -1.09 18.47
C ARG A 27 -0.04 -1.66 17.26
N SER A 28 -0.71 -1.87 16.14
CA SER A 28 -0.12 -2.35 14.90
C SER A 28 0.69 -1.27 14.16
N GLY A 29 0.70 -0.02 14.65
CA GLY A 29 1.53 1.04 14.07
C GLY A 29 1.10 1.46 12.65
N GLN A 30 -0.11 1.11 12.19
CA GLN A 30 -0.60 1.48 10.86
C GLN A 30 -0.75 3.00 10.63
N PHE A 31 -0.63 3.79 11.70
CA PHE A 31 -0.60 5.25 11.60
C PHE A 31 0.79 5.83 11.30
N ASP A 32 1.85 5.02 11.40
CA ASP A 32 3.24 5.43 11.14
C ASP A 32 3.54 5.49 9.63
N ASP A 33 2.89 4.66 8.82
CA ASP A 33 3.07 4.60 7.35
C ASP A 33 2.19 5.60 6.58
N MET A 34 1.50 6.52 7.27
CA MET A 34 0.75 7.60 6.60
C MET A 34 1.67 8.73 6.10
N GLU A 35 2.94 8.79 6.52
CA GLU A 35 3.94 9.75 6.03
C GLU A 35 4.67 9.29 4.76
N GLY A 36 4.65 7.99 4.44
CA GLY A 36 5.48 7.39 3.38
C GLY A 36 5.13 7.77 1.92
N PRO A 37 3.85 7.89 1.52
CA PRO A 37 3.50 8.16 0.12
C PRO A 37 3.65 9.62 -0.30
N ALA A 38 3.39 10.57 0.61
CA ALA A 38 3.40 12.00 0.30
C ALA A 38 4.81 12.54 0.03
N HIS A 39 5.84 11.94 0.63
CA HIS A 39 7.22 12.38 0.46
C HIS A 39 7.84 11.93 -0.88
N ARG A 40 7.39 10.80 -1.45
CA ARG A 40 7.90 10.31 -2.74
C ARG A 40 7.46 11.20 -3.91
N ILE A 41 6.21 11.65 -3.91
CA ILE A 41 5.68 12.54 -4.97
C ILE A 41 6.39 13.91 -5.03
N LEU A 42 6.93 14.40 -3.92
CA LEU A 42 7.67 15.67 -3.88
C LEU A 42 9.19 15.53 -4.08
N MET A 43 9.73 14.30 -3.99
CA MET A 43 11.16 14.01 -4.10
C MET A 43 11.54 13.30 -5.41
N ASP A 44 10.56 12.87 -6.24
CA ASP A 44 10.80 12.15 -7.50
C ASP A 44 11.23 13.07 -8.68
N ASP A 45 11.35 14.39 -8.49
CA ASP A 45 11.63 15.33 -9.60
C ASP A 45 13.13 15.67 -9.80
N ASP A 46 14.05 15.24 -8.94
CA ASP A 46 15.43 15.74 -8.96
C ASP A 46 16.50 14.73 -9.42
N SER A 47 16.13 13.61 -10.06
CA SER A 47 17.11 12.67 -10.60
C SER A 47 16.76 12.17 -12.00
N PHE A 48 16.43 13.10 -12.90
CA PHE A 48 16.58 12.83 -14.33
C PHE A 48 18.07 12.77 -14.65
N ASN A 49 18.66 11.56 -14.61
CA ASN A 49 20.02 11.31 -15.10
C ASN A 49 19.95 10.84 -16.56
N PRO A 50 20.09 11.75 -17.55
CA PRO A 50 19.92 11.42 -18.96
C PRO A 50 20.93 10.37 -19.47
N GLU A 51 21.97 10.05 -18.69
CA GLU A 51 23.02 9.10 -19.09
C GLU A 51 22.64 7.64 -18.83
N GLN A 52 21.84 7.35 -17.79
CA GLN A 52 21.39 5.99 -17.45
C GLN A 52 20.15 5.57 -18.26
N ASP A 53 19.21 6.47 -18.50
CA ASP A 53 18.00 6.18 -19.29
C ASP A 53 18.28 6.03 -20.80
N ALA A 54 19.34 6.68 -21.30
CA ALA A 54 19.79 6.49 -22.67
C ALA A 54 20.44 5.11 -22.92
N GLN A 55 20.86 4.39 -21.88
CA GLN A 55 21.49 3.07 -21.99
C GLN A 55 20.50 1.92 -21.84
N SER A 56 19.42 2.09 -21.07
CA SER A 56 18.33 1.10 -20.98
C SER A 56 17.53 0.99 -22.29
N VAL A 57 17.32 2.11 -23.00
CA VAL A 57 16.67 2.13 -24.32
C VAL A 57 17.57 1.52 -25.42
N LYS A 58 18.89 1.77 -25.38
CA LYS A 58 19.83 1.25 -26.39
C LYS A 58 20.06 -0.27 -26.29
N THR A 59 19.84 -0.86 -25.11
CA THR A 59 19.97 -2.31 -24.91
C THR A 59 18.75 -3.06 -25.48
N ASN A 60 17.56 -2.46 -25.46
CA ASN A 60 16.33 -3.08 -25.96
C ASN A 60 16.16 -2.96 -27.49
N ILE A 61 16.72 -1.93 -28.13
CA ILE A 61 16.63 -1.76 -29.60
C ILE A 61 17.59 -2.63 -30.42
N ASN A 62 18.61 -3.24 -29.79
CA ASN A 62 19.56 -4.12 -30.49
C ASN A 62 19.22 -5.61 -30.40
N ALA A 63 18.13 -5.98 -29.71
CA ALA A 63 17.54 -7.30 -29.85
C ALA A 63 16.69 -7.35 -31.13
N GLY A 64 17.37 -7.26 -32.27
CA GLY A 64 16.75 -7.59 -33.56
C GLY A 64 16.18 -9.01 -33.50
N PRO A 65 15.03 -9.29 -34.15
CA PRO A 65 14.46 -10.62 -34.21
C PRO A 65 15.31 -11.49 -35.16
N ASP A 66 16.48 -11.92 -34.70
CA ASP A 66 17.40 -12.74 -35.48
C ASP A 66 17.98 -13.89 -34.63
N VAL A 67 17.10 -14.64 -33.96
CA VAL A 67 17.45 -15.97 -33.43
C VAL A 67 16.25 -16.93 -33.50
N LYS A 68 15.72 -17.18 -34.71
CA LYS A 68 14.96 -18.43 -34.94
C LYS A 68 14.98 -18.90 -36.39
N ALA A 69 16.19 -19.07 -36.92
CA ALA A 69 16.43 -19.99 -38.03
C ALA A 69 17.33 -21.13 -37.51
N LYS A 70 16.70 -22.13 -36.89
CA LYS A 70 17.25 -23.49 -36.80
C LYS A 70 16.13 -24.50 -36.59
#